data_AF-A0A183SAL6-F1
#
_entry.id   AF-A0A183SAL6-F1
#
_cell.length_a   1.000
_cell.length_b   1.000
_cell.length_c   1.000
_cell.angle_alpha   90.00
_cell.angle_beta   90.00
_cell.angle_gamma   90.00
#
_symmetry.space_group_name_H-M   'P 1'
#
loop_
_entity.id
_entity.type
_entity.pdbx_description
1 polymer ?
#
loop_
_entity_poly.entity_id
_entity_poly.type
_entity_poly.pdbx_seq_one_letter_code
_entity_poly.pdbx_strand_id
1 'polypeptide(L)'
;MFFFQVFILLYVLKGLFARTSDDDLVQSLPGLNPMPKFRQYSGYLQGATENIQLHYWLVEASTNAEKLPLVLWLNGGPGCSSLLGLLNENGPFSIANILYLESPAGVGFSYAVNGNVSTDDDIVAKNNFAALENFFKRFPSYKGRDFYITGESYGGIYVPILALLVASKPEINLRVSLFLLFSPRHIVPSYLLCN
;
A
#
# COMPACT_ATOMS: atom_id res chain seq x y z
N MET A 1 20.37 40.13 12.15
CA MET A 1 19.97 39.77 10.78
C MET A 1 20.47 38.38 10.36
N PHE A 2 21.74 38.03 10.62
CA PHE A 2 22.33 36.73 10.25
C PHE A 2 21.62 35.50 10.85
N PHE A 3 21.26 35.54 12.14
CA PHE A 3 20.55 34.43 12.79
C PHE A 3 19.17 34.15 12.18
N PHE A 4 18.46 35.19 11.74
CA PHE A 4 17.13 35.04 11.15
C PHE A 4 17.18 34.37 9.77
N GLN A 5 18.22 34.67 8.98
CA GLN A 5 18.47 33.99 7.70
C GLN A 5 18.83 32.52 7.85
N VAL A 6 19.59 32.15 8.90
CA VAL A 6 19.90 30.74 9.18
C VAL A 6 18.65 29.97 9.58
N PHE A 7 17.75 30.54 10.38
CA PHE A 7 16.48 29.90 10.74
C PHE A 7 15.54 29.74 9.54
N ILE A 8 15.43 30.75 8.68
CA ILE A 8 14.66 30.64 7.42
C ILE A 8 15.26 29.56 6.52
N LEU A 9 16.58 29.53 6.35
CA LEU A 9 17.24 28.53 5.53
C LEU A 9 17.02 27.11 6.07
N LEU A 10 17.11 26.90 7.39
CA LEU A 10 16.82 25.61 8.03
C LEU A 10 15.34 25.20 7.90
N TYR A 11 14.41 26.15 7.99
CA TYR A 11 12.98 25.90 7.76
C TYR A 11 12.67 25.54 6.30
N VAL A 12 13.28 26.26 5.35
CA VAL A 12 13.16 26.00 3.91
C VAL A 12 13.79 24.65 3.57
N LEU A 13 14.96 24.33 4.14
CA LEU A 13 15.61 23.02 3.97
C LEU A 13 14.78 21.87 4.54
N LYS A 14 14.13 22.03 5.70
CA LYS A 14 13.17 21.04 6.22
C LYS A 14 11.98 20.81 5.29
N GLY A 15 11.46 21.87 4.67
CA GLY A 15 10.38 21.76 3.67
C GLY A 15 10.83 21.18 2.31
N LEU A 16 12.14 21.13 2.05
CA LEU A 16 12.75 20.56 0.83
C LEU A 16 13.11 19.08 0.97
N PHE A 17 13.11 18.51 2.18
CA PHE A 17 13.34 17.08 2.34
C PHE A 17 12.11 16.30 1.89
N ALA A 18 12.30 15.39 0.94
CA ALA A 18 11.28 14.45 0.54
C ALA A 18 10.84 13.61 1.75
N ARG A 19 9.52 13.47 1.94
CA ARG A 19 8.91 12.66 2.99
C ARG A 19 9.49 11.25 2.95
N THR A 20 10.03 10.78 4.07
CA THR A 20 10.67 9.46 4.13
C THR A 20 9.62 8.39 4.44
N SER A 21 10.02 7.11 4.44
CA SER A 21 9.19 6.04 4.98
C SER A 21 8.93 6.19 6.49
N ASP A 22 9.86 6.79 7.23
CA ASP A 22 9.81 6.84 8.70
C ASP A 22 8.70 7.76 9.21
N ASP A 23 8.29 8.74 8.39
CA ASP A 23 7.15 9.63 8.68
C ASP A 23 5.81 8.87 8.73
N ASP A 24 5.76 7.67 8.14
CA ASP A 24 4.56 6.82 8.12
C ASP A 24 4.64 5.68 9.17
N LEU A 25 5.72 5.60 9.98
CA LEU A 25 5.87 4.54 10.98
C LEU A 25 4.77 4.64 12.05
N VAL A 26 4.03 3.55 12.24
CA VAL A 26 2.98 3.46 13.27
C VAL A 26 3.61 3.19 14.64
N GLN A 27 3.79 4.25 15.42
CA GLN A 27 4.42 4.19 16.76
C GLN A 27 3.49 3.64 17.85
N SER A 28 2.18 3.83 17.71
CA SER A 28 1.17 3.37 18.65
C SER A 28 -0.14 3.10 17.94
N LEU A 29 -0.83 2.01 18.28
CA LEU A 29 -2.17 1.72 17.79
C LEU A 29 -3.14 1.57 18.97
N PRO A 30 -4.24 2.35 19.01
CA PRO A 30 -5.25 2.20 20.06
C PRO A 30 -5.74 0.76 20.16
N GLY A 31 -5.82 0.23 21.39
CA GLY A 31 -6.22 -1.15 21.64
C GLY A 31 -5.09 -2.19 21.60
N LEU A 32 -3.88 -1.84 21.17
CA LEU A 32 -2.70 -2.71 21.23
C LEU A 32 -1.69 -2.21 22.28
N ASN A 33 -1.64 -2.89 23.43
CA ASN A 33 -0.60 -2.69 24.43
C ASN A 33 -0.26 -4.03 25.12
N PRO A 34 0.99 -4.55 24.99
CA PRO A 34 2.13 -3.95 24.30
C PRO A 34 1.98 -3.96 22.77
N MET A 35 2.68 -3.04 22.10
CA MET A 35 2.77 -3.04 20.64
C MET A 35 3.50 -4.29 20.13
N PRO A 36 3.13 -4.81 18.95
CA PRO A 36 3.88 -5.88 18.30
C PRO A 36 5.35 -5.49 18.03
N LYS A 37 6.22 -6.50 17.96
CA LYS A 37 7.66 -6.29 17.74
C LYS A 37 8.04 -6.03 16.28
N PHE A 38 7.14 -6.30 15.33
CA PHE A 38 7.35 -5.96 13.93
C PHE A 38 7.01 -4.49 13.66
N ARG A 39 7.67 -3.91 12.65
CA ARG A 39 7.35 -2.56 12.20
C ARG A 39 6.14 -2.60 11.27
N GLN A 40 5.38 -1.53 11.32
CA GLN A 40 4.27 -1.30 10.41
C GLN A 40 4.19 0.17 10.07
N TYR A 41 3.82 0.46 8.83
CA TYR A 41 3.79 1.79 8.27
C TYR A 41 2.43 2.03 7.64
N SER A 42 1.86 3.22 7.83
CA SER A 42 0.60 3.59 7.20
C SER A 42 0.64 5.03 6.72
N GLY A 43 0.23 5.24 5.46
CA GLY A 43 0.23 6.54 4.83
C GLY A 43 -0.33 6.48 3.42
N TYR A 44 0.17 7.32 2.53
CA TYR A 44 -0.35 7.45 1.17
C TYR A 44 0.74 7.25 0.11
N LEU A 45 0.32 6.62 -0.99
CA LEU A 45 1.09 6.45 -2.21
C LEU A 45 0.37 7.18 -3.34
N GLN A 46 1.10 8.03 -4.05
CA GLN A 46 0.54 8.77 -5.18
C GLN A 46 0.27 7.84 -6.36
N GLY A 47 -0.92 7.93 -6.94
CA GLY A 47 -1.30 7.23 -8.18
C GLY A 47 -0.69 7.86 -9.43
N ALA A 48 -1.32 7.64 -10.59
CA ALA A 48 -0.79 8.10 -11.87
C ALA A 48 -0.78 9.64 -12.00
N THR A 49 -1.55 10.32 -11.17
CA THR A 49 -1.59 11.79 -11.06
C THR A 49 -1.53 12.18 -9.58
N GLU A 50 -1.11 13.41 -9.28
CA GLU A 50 -1.12 13.97 -7.92
C GLU A 50 -2.53 14.01 -7.31
N ASN A 51 -3.56 13.97 -8.15
CA ASN A 51 -4.95 13.91 -7.73
C ASN A 51 -5.29 12.62 -6.99
N ILE A 52 -4.60 11.50 -7.27
CA ILE A 52 -4.94 10.19 -6.72
C ILE A 52 -4.00 9.87 -5.56
N GLN A 53 -4.56 9.67 -4.37
CA GLN A 53 -3.82 9.31 -3.15
C GLN A 53 -4.37 7.98 -2.62
N LEU A 54 -3.58 6.92 -2.74
CA LEU A 54 -3.96 5.58 -2.30
C LEU A 54 -3.39 5.31 -0.91
N HIS A 55 -4.26 5.04 0.05
CA HIS A 55 -3.86 4.61 1.39
C HIS A 55 -3.21 3.24 1.33
N TYR A 56 -2.14 3.08 2.11
CA TYR A 56 -1.51 1.79 2.31
C TYR A 56 -1.27 1.52 3.79
N TRP A 57 -1.19 0.24 4.11
CA TRP A 57 -0.64 -0.26 5.36
C TRP A 57 0.38 -1.36 5.06
N LEU A 58 1.66 -1.08 5.29
CA LEU A 58 2.73 -2.06 5.23
C LEU A 58 2.90 -2.70 6.61
N VAL A 59 2.86 -4.02 6.67
CA VAL A 59 3.22 -4.80 7.87
C VAL A 59 4.46 -5.62 7.55
N GLU A 60 5.55 -5.36 8.25
CA GLU A 60 6.78 -6.13 8.07
C GLU A 60 6.69 -7.50 8.75
N ALA A 61 7.43 -8.47 8.22
CA ALA A 61 7.54 -9.78 8.85
C ALA A 61 8.13 -9.65 10.27
N SER A 62 7.68 -10.51 11.18
CA SER A 62 8.14 -10.49 12.58
C SER A 62 9.59 -10.92 12.79
N THR A 63 10.17 -11.64 11.82
CA THR A 63 11.56 -12.11 11.85
C THR A 63 12.19 -11.96 10.46
N ASN A 64 13.46 -11.52 10.41
CA ASN A 64 14.22 -11.36 9.17
C ASN A 64 13.50 -10.55 8.06
N ALA A 65 12.73 -9.53 8.43
CA ALA A 65 11.96 -8.69 7.51
C ALA A 65 12.81 -8.16 6.35
N GLU A 66 14.09 -7.90 6.58
CA GLU A 66 15.05 -7.38 5.61
C GLU A 66 15.44 -8.37 4.50
N LYS A 67 15.19 -9.67 4.70
CA LYS A 67 15.50 -10.74 3.72
C LYS A 67 14.26 -11.33 3.06
N LEU A 68 13.09 -11.11 3.66
CA LEU A 68 11.84 -11.70 3.20
C LEU A 68 11.22 -10.92 2.04
N PRO A 69 10.42 -11.59 1.19
CA PRO A 69 9.79 -10.97 0.04
C PRO A 69 8.81 -9.86 0.44
N LEU A 70 8.44 -9.08 -0.57
CA LEU A 70 7.31 -8.16 -0.50
C LEU A 70 6.10 -8.79 -1.17
N VAL A 71 4.94 -8.73 -0.51
CA VAL A 71 3.67 -9.18 -1.05
C VAL A 71 2.71 -8.00 -1.10
N LEU A 72 2.24 -7.62 -2.28
CA LEU A 72 1.10 -6.72 -2.44
C LEU A 72 -0.19 -7.52 -2.27
N TRP A 73 -1.10 -7.03 -1.44
CA TRP A 73 -2.43 -7.59 -1.24
C TRP A 73 -3.52 -6.61 -1.69
N LEU A 74 -4.42 -7.09 -2.54
CA LEU A 74 -5.57 -6.36 -3.06
C LEU A 74 -6.88 -7.13 -2.81
N ASN A 75 -7.75 -6.64 -1.93
CA ASN A 75 -9.13 -7.14 -1.89
C ASN A 75 -9.92 -6.66 -3.13
N GLY A 76 -11.02 -7.34 -3.44
CA GLY A 76 -11.82 -7.13 -4.64
C GLY A 76 -13.03 -6.21 -4.45
N GLY A 77 -14.22 -6.76 -4.71
CA GLY A 77 -15.50 -6.02 -4.74
C GLY A 77 -16.09 -5.97 -6.15
N PRO A 78 -15.73 -5.01 -7.01
CA PRO A 78 -14.78 -3.90 -6.83
C PRO A 78 -15.23 -2.88 -5.77
N GLY A 79 -14.29 -2.16 -5.13
CA GLY A 79 -14.60 -1.11 -4.15
C GLY A 79 -14.43 -1.49 -2.68
N CYS A 80 -13.91 -2.68 -2.39
CA CYS A 80 -13.63 -3.13 -1.02
C CYS A 80 -12.21 -2.79 -0.57
N SER A 81 -12.10 -2.37 0.69
CA SER A 81 -10.83 -2.06 1.34
C SER A 81 -9.95 -3.29 1.51
N SER A 82 -8.66 -3.14 1.20
CA SER A 82 -7.64 -4.15 1.47
C SER A 82 -7.30 -4.31 2.96
N LEU A 83 -7.79 -3.41 3.83
CA LEU A 83 -7.70 -3.58 5.27
C LEU A 83 -8.62 -4.69 5.78
N LEU A 84 -9.60 -5.13 4.97
CA LEU A 84 -10.34 -6.37 5.25
C LEU A 84 -9.36 -7.55 5.35
N GLY A 85 -8.46 -7.68 4.36
CA GLY A 85 -7.39 -8.68 4.36
C GLY A 85 -6.52 -8.62 5.61
N LEU A 86 -6.05 -7.42 5.96
CA LEU A 86 -5.21 -7.20 7.13
C LEU A 86 -5.93 -7.56 8.44
N LEU A 87 -7.18 -7.13 8.62
CA LEU A 87 -7.83 -7.17 9.93
C LEU A 87 -8.69 -8.42 10.14
N ASN A 88 -9.10 -9.11 9.08
CA ASN A 88 -10.04 -10.23 9.16
C ASN A 88 -9.58 -11.51 8.45
N GLU A 89 -8.53 -11.46 7.63
CA GLU A 89 -8.12 -12.63 6.84
C GLU A 89 -6.70 -13.09 7.18
N ASN A 90 -5.68 -12.38 6.69
CA ASN A 90 -4.29 -12.86 6.64
C ASN A 90 -3.27 -11.95 7.34
N GLY A 91 -3.73 -10.95 8.10
CA GLY A 91 -2.81 -10.08 8.85
C GLY A 91 -2.23 -10.72 10.10
N PRO A 92 -1.56 -9.89 10.91
CA PRO A 92 -0.19 -9.44 10.69
C PRO A 92 0.86 -10.54 10.94
N PHE A 93 0.47 -11.78 11.26
CA PHE A 93 1.38 -12.90 11.49
C PHE A 93 1.79 -13.55 10.16
N SER A 94 2.44 -12.75 9.30
CA SER A 94 2.87 -13.22 7.98
C SER A 94 4.33 -13.65 7.97
N ILE A 95 4.61 -14.63 7.12
CA ILE A 95 5.95 -15.10 6.74
C ILE A 95 6.59 -14.21 5.64
N ALA A 96 6.01 -13.04 5.36
CA ALA A 96 6.48 -12.05 4.40
C ALA A 96 6.13 -10.63 4.84
N ASN A 97 6.71 -9.63 4.19
CA ASN A 97 6.29 -8.24 4.34
C ASN A 97 5.06 -8.02 3.46
N ILE A 98 3.92 -7.64 4.03
CA ILE A 98 2.67 -7.45 3.27
C ILE A 98 2.31 -5.97 3.18
N LEU A 99 2.15 -5.51 1.95
CA LEU A 99 1.62 -4.20 1.60
C LEU A 99 0.13 -4.34 1.26
N TYR A 100 -0.73 -3.90 2.18
CA TYR A 100 -2.17 -3.79 1.94
C TYR A 100 -2.43 -2.43 1.29
N LEU A 101 -2.94 -2.41 0.06
CA LEU A 101 -3.22 -1.19 -0.69
C LEU A 101 -4.72 -1.01 -0.89
N GLU A 102 -5.29 0.07 -0.37
CA GLU A 102 -6.69 0.40 -0.62
C GLU A 102 -6.83 1.03 -2.00
N SER A 103 -7.51 0.34 -2.92
CA SER A 103 -7.65 0.75 -4.31
C SER A 103 -9.01 0.34 -4.86
N PRO A 104 -9.65 1.14 -5.74
CA PRO A 104 -9.18 2.42 -6.29
C PRO A 104 -9.39 3.62 -5.33
N ALA A 105 -9.12 4.84 -5.81
CA ALA A 105 -9.47 6.07 -5.08
C ALA A 105 -10.97 6.09 -4.73
N GLY A 106 -11.29 6.52 -3.52
CA GLY A 106 -12.63 6.44 -2.95
C GLY A 106 -12.83 5.22 -2.05
N VAL A 107 -11.99 4.18 -2.14
CA VAL A 107 -12.06 3.00 -1.27
C VAL A 107 -11.37 3.26 0.07
N GLY A 108 -12.07 3.01 1.18
CA GLY A 108 -11.51 3.13 2.53
C GLY A 108 -11.00 4.55 2.80
N PHE A 109 -9.71 4.68 3.08
CA PHE A 109 -9.04 5.96 3.27
C PHE A 109 -8.43 6.53 1.99
N SER A 110 -8.42 5.80 0.88
CA SER A 110 -7.95 6.29 -0.42
C SER A 110 -8.89 7.34 -0.99
N TYR A 111 -8.34 8.40 -1.59
CA TYR A 111 -9.14 9.52 -2.07
C TYR A 111 -8.60 10.15 -3.36
N ALA A 112 -9.48 10.90 -4.02
CA ALA A 112 -9.14 11.80 -5.10
C ALA A 112 -9.25 13.25 -4.60
N VAL A 113 -8.21 14.06 -4.80
CA VAL A 113 -8.16 15.46 -4.30
C VAL A 113 -9.31 16.29 -4.85
N ASN A 114 -9.68 16.10 -6.12
CA ASN A 114 -10.82 16.76 -6.77
C ASN A 114 -12.18 16.08 -6.52
N GLY A 115 -12.22 15.00 -5.73
CA GLY A 115 -13.44 14.21 -5.45
C GLY A 115 -13.93 13.32 -6.61
N ASN A 116 -13.26 13.32 -7.77
CA ASN A 116 -13.64 12.45 -8.88
C ASN A 116 -13.02 11.06 -8.72
N VAL A 117 -13.87 10.09 -8.38
CA VAL A 117 -13.51 8.67 -8.19
C VAL A 117 -13.95 7.77 -9.35
N SER A 118 -14.41 8.34 -10.46
CA SER A 118 -14.78 7.57 -11.65
C SER A 118 -13.55 6.85 -12.23
N THR A 119 -13.68 5.56 -12.48
CA THR A 119 -12.57 4.70 -12.90
C THR A 119 -13.04 3.52 -13.75
N ASP A 120 -12.09 2.88 -14.41
CA ASP A 120 -12.20 1.55 -15.05
C ASP A 120 -10.96 0.71 -14.69
N ASP A 121 -10.90 -0.54 -15.17
CA ASP A 121 -9.81 -1.47 -14.86
C ASP A 121 -8.43 -0.95 -15.32
N ASP A 122 -8.35 -0.26 -16.46
CA ASP A 122 -7.10 0.28 -16.98
C ASP A 122 -6.60 1.45 -16.13
N ILE A 123 -7.50 2.34 -15.70
CA ILE A 123 -7.21 3.45 -14.80
C ILE A 123 -6.77 2.92 -13.42
N VAL A 124 -7.46 1.91 -12.88
CA VAL A 124 -7.07 1.26 -11.62
C VAL A 124 -5.66 0.69 -11.73
N ALA A 125 -5.38 -0.09 -12.78
CA ALA A 125 -4.06 -0.68 -12.96
C ALA A 125 -2.95 0.36 -13.09
N LYS A 126 -3.17 1.45 -13.85
CA LYS A 126 -2.22 2.56 -13.98
C LYS A 126 -1.96 3.26 -12.65
N ASN A 127 -3.01 3.52 -11.88
CA ASN A 127 -2.88 4.15 -10.56
C ASN A 127 -2.13 3.25 -9.57
N ASN A 128 -2.46 1.96 -9.52
CA ASN A 128 -1.77 1.00 -8.65
C ASN A 128 -0.31 0.82 -9.04
N PHE A 129 -0.02 0.81 -10.34
CA PHE A 129 1.34 0.75 -10.85
C PHE A 129 2.16 1.97 -10.44
N ALA A 130 1.62 3.18 -10.61
CA ALA A 130 2.27 4.41 -10.18
C ALA A 130 2.45 4.47 -8.64
N ALA A 131 1.48 3.98 -7.89
CA ALA A 131 1.58 3.84 -6.43
C ALA A 131 2.69 2.88 -6.02
N LEU A 132 2.90 1.77 -6.74
CA LEU A 132 4.04 0.87 -6.53
C LEU A 132 5.37 1.55 -6.87
N GLU A 133 5.46 2.31 -7.96
CA GLU A 133 6.66 3.09 -8.26
C GLU A 133 6.95 4.12 -7.16
N ASN A 134 5.91 4.76 -6.60
CA ASN A 134 6.04 5.65 -5.45
C ASN A 134 6.51 4.88 -4.20
N PHE A 135 5.94 3.71 -3.93
CA PHE A 135 6.33 2.84 -2.81
C PHE A 135 7.81 2.49 -2.86
N PHE A 136 8.31 1.98 -3.99
CA PHE A 136 9.73 1.61 -4.09
C PHE A 136 10.68 2.80 -4.03
N LYS A 137 10.22 4.03 -4.32
CA LYS A 137 11.00 5.25 -4.07
C LYS A 137 11.08 5.57 -2.57
N ARG A 138 9.98 5.40 -1.83
CA ARG A 138 9.91 5.66 -0.39
C ARG A 138 10.56 4.56 0.45
N PHE A 139 10.49 3.32 -0.02
CA PHE A 139 10.99 2.11 0.63
C PHE A 139 12.07 1.42 -0.23
N PRO A 140 13.23 2.07 -0.48
CA PRO A 140 14.24 1.57 -1.40
C PRO A 140 14.85 0.23 -0.95
N SER A 141 14.79 -0.11 0.33
CA SER A 141 15.26 -1.38 0.89
C SER A 141 14.52 -2.62 0.37
N TYR A 142 13.35 -2.44 -0.25
CA TYR A 142 12.55 -3.49 -0.86
C TYR A 142 12.87 -3.73 -2.34
N LYS A 143 13.64 -2.83 -2.99
CA LYS A 143 14.07 -3.03 -4.38
C LYS A 143 14.96 -4.27 -4.49
N GLY A 144 14.77 -5.03 -5.57
CA GLY A 144 15.54 -6.26 -5.85
C GLY A 144 15.10 -7.51 -5.06
N ARG A 145 14.18 -7.37 -4.09
CA ARG A 145 13.57 -8.54 -3.43
C ARG A 145 12.56 -9.22 -4.35
N ASP A 146 12.29 -10.50 -4.12
CA ASP A 146 11.14 -11.14 -4.74
C ASP A 146 9.86 -10.38 -4.37
N PHE A 147 9.09 -10.01 -5.39
CA PHE A 147 7.86 -9.24 -5.25
C PHE A 147 6.66 -10.03 -5.76
N TYR A 148 5.66 -10.24 -4.91
CA TYR A 148 4.44 -10.96 -5.23
C TYR A 148 3.25 -10.02 -5.31
N ILE A 149 2.45 -10.14 -6.37
CA ILE A 149 1.15 -9.46 -6.47
C ILE A 149 0.07 -10.49 -6.21
N THR A 150 -0.69 -10.29 -5.15
CA THR A 150 -1.77 -11.17 -4.69
C THR A 150 -3.06 -10.37 -4.53
N GLY A 151 -4.19 -11.05 -4.59
CA GLY A 151 -5.48 -10.42 -4.37
C GLY A 151 -6.62 -11.42 -4.38
N GLU A 152 -7.79 -10.99 -3.92
CA GLU A 152 -8.96 -11.81 -3.63
C GLU A 152 -10.20 -11.29 -4.37
N SER A 153 -11.16 -12.15 -4.72
CA SER A 153 -12.40 -11.77 -5.41
C SER A 153 -12.14 -11.01 -6.74
N TYR A 154 -12.66 -9.79 -6.92
CA TYR A 154 -12.34 -8.92 -8.07
C TYR A 154 -10.84 -8.58 -8.18
N GLY A 155 -10.04 -8.86 -7.16
CA GLY A 155 -8.58 -8.93 -7.25
C GLY A 155 -8.09 -9.87 -8.37
N GLY A 156 -8.90 -10.87 -8.77
CA GLY A 156 -8.65 -11.68 -9.97
C GLY A 156 -8.62 -10.91 -11.30
N ILE A 157 -9.19 -9.69 -11.34
CA ILE A 157 -9.06 -8.75 -12.46
C ILE A 157 -7.89 -7.80 -12.22
N TYR A 158 -7.77 -7.22 -11.02
CA TYR A 158 -6.73 -6.25 -10.70
C TYR A 158 -5.30 -6.83 -10.82
N VAL A 159 -5.08 -8.03 -10.26
CA VAL A 159 -3.77 -8.68 -10.20
C VAL A 159 -3.16 -8.92 -11.58
N PRO A 160 -3.83 -9.59 -12.54
CA PRO A 160 -3.21 -9.86 -13.84
C PRO A 160 -2.95 -8.58 -14.65
N ILE A 161 -3.86 -7.60 -14.63
CA ILE A 161 -3.66 -6.34 -15.38
C ILE A 161 -2.48 -5.55 -14.79
N LEU A 162 -2.40 -5.45 -13.46
CA LEU A 162 -1.27 -4.81 -12.78
C LEU A 162 0.03 -5.57 -13.03
N ALA A 163 0.02 -6.91 -12.98
CA ALA A 163 1.20 -7.73 -13.22
C ALA A 163 1.78 -7.51 -14.64
N LEU A 164 0.93 -7.29 -15.65
CA LEU A 164 1.38 -6.94 -17.00
C LEU A 164 2.14 -5.62 -17.02
N LEU A 165 1.65 -4.59 -16.32
CA LEU A 165 2.36 -3.31 -16.20
C LEU A 165 3.68 -3.46 -15.45
N VAL A 166 3.69 -4.21 -14.35
CA VAL A 166 4.91 -4.45 -13.55
C VAL A 166 5.94 -5.28 -14.32
N ALA A 167 5.53 -6.28 -15.10
CA ALA A 167 6.42 -7.10 -15.91
C ALA A 167 7.17 -6.28 -16.98
N SER A 168 6.66 -5.11 -17.37
CA SER A 168 7.36 -4.19 -18.28
C SER A 168 8.55 -3.46 -17.63
N LYS A 169 8.73 -3.57 -16.31
CA LYS A 169 9.83 -2.96 -15.54
C LYS A 169 10.83 -4.04 -15.09
N PRO A 170 11.95 -4.23 -15.81
CA PRO A 170 12.91 -5.29 -15.49
C PRO A 170 13.62 -5.11 -14.14
N GLU A 171 13.56 -3.91 -13.55
CA GLU A 171 14.12 -3.62 -12.23
C GLU A 171 13.31 -4.22 -11.06
N ILE A 172 12.05 -4.60 -11.31
CA ILE A 172 11.20 -5.24 -10.31
C ILE A 172 11.28 -6.75 -10.54
N ASN A 173 11.82 -7.49 -9.57
CA ASN A 173 11.88 -8.94 -9.59
C ASN A 173 10.48 -9.53 -9.29
N LEU A 174 9.60 -9.43 -10.28
CA LEU A 174 8.20 -9.82 -10.18
C LEU A 174 8.05 -11.35 -10.19
N ARG A 175 7.32 -11.83 -9.20
CA ARG A 175 6.73 -13.17 -9.12
C ARG A 175 5.22 -12.98 -9.08
N VAL A 176 4.47 -13.53 -10.02
CA VAL A 176 3.00 -13.42 -9.98
C VAL A 176 2.44 -14.61 -9.21
N SER A 177 1.62 -14.35 -8.19
CA SER A 177 0.92 -15.40 -7.46
C SER A 177 -0.53 -14.97 -7.23
N LEU A 178 -1.45 -15.62 -7.93
CA LEU A 178 -2.86 -15.31 -7.79
C LEU A 178 -3.49 -16.21 -6.72
N PHE A 179 -3.97 -15.61 -5.64
CA PHE A 179 -4.76 -16.30 -4.61
C PHE A 179 -6.25 -16.17 -4.95
N LEU A 180 -6.78 -17.06 -5.77
CA LEU A 180 -8.22 -17.14 -6.02
C LEU A 180 -8.93 -17.78 -4.82
N LEU A 181 -9.03 -17.04 -3.71
CA LEU A 181 -9.97 -17.37 -2.66
C LEU A 181 -11.33 -16.82 -3.08
N PHE A 182 -12.21 -17.70 -3.55
CA PHE A 182 -13.65 -17.46 -3.47
C PHE A 182 -14.05 -17.73 -2.03
N SER A 183 -14.21 -16.70 -1.20
CA SER A 183 -14.82 -16.90 0.12
C SER A 183 -16.34 -17.03 -0.07
N PRO A 184 -16.95 -18.21 0.18
CA PRO A 184 -18.39 -18.29 0.31
C PRO A 184 -18.73 -17.56 1.61
N ARG A 185 -19.63 -16.56 1.52
CA ARG A 185 -20.15 -15.78 2.65
C ARG A 185 -20.15 -16.60 3.94
N HIS A 186 -19.45 -16.15 4.97
CA HIS A 186 -19.94 -16.01 6.34
C HIS A 186 -18.78 -15.62 7.26
N ILE A 187 -18.82 -14.39 7.76
CA ILE A 187 -18.53 -13.89 9.12
C ILE A 187 -18.12 -12.41 9.00
N VAL A 188 -18.77 -11.56 9.81
CA VAL A 188 -18.85 -10.08 9.82
C VAL A 188 -19.54 -9.39 8.61
N PRO A 189 -20.32 -8.31 8.81
CA PRO A 189 -20.94 -7.58 7.71
C PRO A 189 -19.83 -6.86 6.91
N SER A 190 -19.45 -7.46 5.78
CA SER A 190 -18.46 -6.92 4.82
C SER A 190 -18.86 -5.54 4.27
N TYR A 191 -20.10 -5.10 4.50
CA TYR A 191 -20.68 -3.85 4.03
C TYR A 191 -20.08 -2.56 4.65
N LEU A 192 -19.31 -2.63 5.74
CA LEU A 192 -18.64 -1.44 6.30
C LEU A 192 -17.33 -1.08 5.60
N LEU A 193 -16.74 -2.01 4.85
CA LEU A 193 -15.43 -1.84 4.19
C LEU A 193 -15.52 -1.90 2.66
N CYS A 194 -16.72 -2.14 2.12
CA CYS A 194 -17.01 -2.06 0.69
C CYS A 194 -17.98 -0.90 0.47
N ASN A 195 -17.60 0.03 -0.42
CA ASN A 195 -18.44 1.17 -0.80
C ASN A 195 -19.53 0.81 -1.81
#